data_AF-A0A5A9E7X1-F1
#
_entry.id   AF-A0A5A9E7X1-F1
#
_cell.length_a   1.000
_cell.length_b   1.000
_cell.length_c   1.000
_cell.angle_alpha   90.00
_cell.angle_beta   90.00
_cell.angle_gamma   90.00
#
_symmetry.space_group_name_H-M   'P 1'
#
loop_
_entity.id
_entity.type
_entity.pdbx_description
1 polymer ?
#
loop_
_entity_poly.entity_id
_entity_poly.type
_entity_poly.pdbx_seq_one_letter_code
_entity_poly.pdbx_strand_id
1 'polypeptide(L)'
;MFTDNPSLRKIVRIGLLVFAIMGFISGTLPLAIISPALLSGNPMPDQFPAFAIIAVVNYSFAIVLLLVRSKFFKKDSDQRIQ
;
A
#
# COMPACT_ATOMS: atom_id res chain seq x y z
N MET A 1 -10.73 -7.99 21.89
CA MET A 1 -9.72 -7.08 22.45
C MET A 1 -9.54 -5.80 21.63
N PHE A 2 -9.39 -5.82 20.30
CA PHE A 2 -9.38 -4.59 19.47
C PHE A 2 -10.78 -4.03 19.14
N THR A 3 -11.81 -4.84 19.31
CA THR A 3 -13.20 -4.51 18.97
C THR A 3 -13.82 -3.52 19.96
N ASP A 4 -13.32 -3.48 21.20
CA ASP A 4 -14.01 -2.87 22.34
C ASP A 4 -13.63 -1.39 22.57
N ASN A 5 -12.57 -0.89 21.90
CA ASN A 5 -12.09 0.49 22.03
C ASN A 5 -12.15 1.26 20.69
N PRO A 6 -13.09 2.22 20.52
CA PRO A 6 -13.27 2.94 19.26
C PRO A 6 -12.07 3.85 18.89
N SER A 7 -11.35 4.37 19.89
CA SER A 7 -10.11 5.14 19.69
C SER A 7 -8.98 4.27 19.13
N LEU A 8 -8.76 3.10 19.72
CA LEU A 8 -7.74 2.12 19.28
C LEU A 8 -8.03 1.64 17.85
N ARG A 9 -9.29 1.35 17.54
CA ARG A 9 -9.75 0.98 16.18
C ARG A 9 -9.41 2.06 15.15
N LYS A 10 -9.62 3.34 15.50
CA LYS A 10 -9.30 4.48 14.63
C LYS A 10 -7.79 4.62 14.41
N ILE A 11 -6.98 4.46 15.45
CA ILE A 11 -5.51 4.51 15.36
C ILE A 11 -4.99 3.40 14.45
N VAL A 12 -5.41 2.16 14.65
CA VAL A 12 -4.99 1.02 13.80
C VAL A 12 -5.39 1.25 12.34
N ARG A 13 -6.59 1.77 12.08
CA ARG A 13 -7.06 2.07 10.72
C ARG A 13 -6.25 3.17 10.03
N ILE A 14 -5.81 4.17 10.77
CA ILE A 14 -4.92 5.22 10.27
C ILE A 14 -3.52 4.65 10.03
N GLY A 15 -2.99 3.85 10.96
CA GLY A 15 -1.71 3.17 10.81
C GLY A 15 -1.66 2.31 9.55
N LEU A 16 -2.64 1.42 9.35
CA LEU A 16 -2.75 0.59 8.15
C LEU A 16 -2.79 1.41 6.85
N LEU A 17 -3.45 2.58 6.87
CA LEU A 17 -3.49 3.48 5.72
C LEU A 17 -2.12 4.09 5.45
N VAL A 18 -1.45 4.62 6.48
CA VAL A 18 -0.11 5.23 6.34
C VAL A 18 0.90 4.22 5.83
N PHE A 19 0.92 3.00 6.39
CA PHE A 19 1.80 1.94 5.93
C PHE A 19 1.51 1.53 4.47
N ALA A 20 0.23 1.46 4.06
CA ALA A 20 -0.10 1.19 2.68
C ALA A 20 0.41 2.29 1.74
N ILE A 21 0.23 3.57 2.09
CA ILE A 21 0.74 4.70 1.30
C ILE A 21 2.26 4.65 1.19
N MET A 22 2.96 4.38 2.29
CA MET A 22 4.43 4.23 2.27
C MET A 22 4.88 3.07 1.39
N GLY A 23 4.16 1.94 1.42
CA GLY A 23 4.40 0.82 0.50
C GLY A 23 4.23 1.21 -0.97
N PHE A 24 3.19 1.99 -1.31
CA PHE A 24 3.01 2.52 -2.66
C PHE A 24 4.16 3.44 -3.08
N ILE A 25 4.57 4.38 -2.22
CA ILE A 25 5.68 5.31 -2.51
C ILE A 25 6.98 4.51 -2.72
N SER A 26 7.27 3.57 -1.82
CA SER A 26 8.46 2.71 -1.90
C SER A 26 8.48 1.83 -3.15
N GLY A 27 7.33 1.28 -3.57
CA GLY A 27 7.24 0.52 -4.82
C GLY A 27 7.32 1.38 -6.08
N THR A 28 6.89 2.64 -6.02
CA THR A 28 6.88 3.57 -7.17
C THR A 28 8.26 4.17 -7.42
N LEU A 29 9.05 4.43 -6.37
CA LEU A 29 10.39 5.04 -6.47
C LEU A 29 11.34 4.30 -7.42
N PRO A 30 11.55 2.99 -7.30
CA PRO A 30 12.39 2.22 -8.22
C PRO A 30 11.88 2.25 -9.66
N LEU A 31 10.55 2.19 -9.84
CA LEU A 31 9.94 2.28 -11.18
C LEU A 31 10.11 3.67 -11.80
N ALA A 32 10.07 4.72 -11.00
CA ALA A 32 10.32 6.09 -11.46
C ALA A 32 11.78 6.29 -11.91
N ILE A 33 12.74 5.63 -11.23
CA ILE A 33 14.16 5.68 -11.60
C ILE A 33 14.41 5.02 -12.95
N ILE A 34 13.75 3.91 -13.26
CA ILE A 34 13.95 3.17 -14.53
C ILE A 34 13.06 3.68 -15.68
N SER A 35 12.01 4.46 -15.40
CA SER A 35 11.10 5.00 -16.41
C SER A 35 11.80 5.84 -17.49
N PRO A 36 12.76 6.75 -17.19
CA PRO A 36 13.51 7.47 -18.21
C PRO A 36 14.32 6.55 -19.14
N ALA A 37 14.90 5.47 -18.61
CA ALA A 37 15.66 4.50 -19.41
C ALA A 37 14.74 3.75 -20.40
N LEU A 38 13.54 3.37 -19.95
CA LEU A 38 12.50 2.77 -20.80
C LEU A 38 12.02 3.72 -21.90
N LEU A 39 11.79 4.99 -21.57
CA LEU A 39 11.25 5.98 -22.50
C LEU A 39 12.28 6.49 -23.52
N SER A 40 13.57 6.41 -23.19
CA SER A 40 14.66 6.83 -24.07
C SER A 40 15.11 5.76 -25.07
N GLY A 41 14.54 4.55 -25.01
CA GLY A 41 14.94 3.43 -25.88
C GLY A 41 16.36 2.92 -25.61
N ASN A 42 16.94 3.29 -24.46
CA ASN A 42 18.23 2.78 -24.02
C ASN A 42 18.12 1.29 -23.68
N PRO A 43 19.24 0.53 -23.80
CA PRO A 43 19.26 -0.84 -23.35
C PRO A 43 18.79 -0.93 -21.89
N MET A 44 17.86 -1.85 -21.66
CA MET A 44 17.20 -2.03 -20.38
C MET A 44 18.24 -2.38 -19.31
N PRO A 45 18.26 -1.70 -18.15
CA PRO A 45 19.22 -2.03 -17.11
C PRO A 45 19.02 -3.48 -16.64
N ASP A 46 20.10 -4.23 -16.42
CA ASP A 46 20.04 -5.60 -15.90
C ASP A 46 19.32 -5.71 -14.55
N GLN A 47 19.20 -4.57 -13.84
CA GLN A 47 18.51 -4.42 -12.56
C GLN A 47 16.98 -4.30 -12.70
N PHE A 48 16.46 -4.12 -13.92
CA PHE A 48 15.02 -3.95 -14.16
C PHE A 48 14.17 -5.08 -13.54
N PRO A 49 14.48 -6.38 -13.73
CA PRO A 49 13.67 -7.45 -13.16
C PRO A 49 13.62 -7.38 -11.63
N ALA A 50 14.72 -7.00 -10.98
CA ALA A 50 14.77 -6.82 -9.54
C ALA A 50 13.85 -5.68 -9.08
N PHE A 51 13.87 -4.53 -9.78
CA PHE A 51 12.98 -3.42 -9.46
C PHE A 51 11.50 -3.73 -9.71
N ALA A 52 11.19 -4.49 -10.77
CA ALA A 52 9.83 -4.95 -11.04
C ALA A 52 9.33 -5.88 -9.93
N ILE A 53 10.15 -6.83 -9.47
CA ILE A 53 9.81 -7.72 -8.35
C ILE A 53 9.57 -6.91 -7.07
N ILE A 54 10.47 -5.97 -6.74
CA ILE A 54 10.33 -5.10 -5.56
C ILE A 54 9.02 -4.31 -5.62
N ALA A 55 8.65 -3.77 -6.79
CA ALA A 55 7.40 -3.05 -6.98
C ALA A 55 6.18 -3.96 -6.76
N VAL A 56 6.18 -5.16 -7.36
CA VAL A 56 5.10 -6.14 -7.19
C VAL A 56 4.91 -6.53 -5.72
N VAL A 57 6.00 -6.78 -5.00
CA VAL A 57 5.94 -7.14 -3.56
C VAL A 57 5.39 -5.98 -2.74
N ASN A 58 5.87 -4.74 -2.97
CA ASN A 58 5.41 -3.56 -2.24
C ASN A 58 3.92 -3.26 -2.49
N TYR A 59 3.48 -3.34 -3.75
CA TYR A 59 2.06 -3.14 -4.08
C TYR A 59 1.18 -4.24 -3.52
N SER A 60 1.62 -5.51 -3.60
CA SER A 60 0.90 -6.63 -3.00
C SER A 60 0.75 -6.45 -1.49
N PHE A 61 1.82 -6.05 -0.81
CA PHE A 61 1.79 -5.76 0.62
C PHE A 61 0.83 -4.61 0.95
N ALA A 62 0.89 -3.50 0.21
CA ALA A 62 -0.02 -2.37 0.39
C ALA A 62 -1.50 -2.77 0.15
N ILE A 63 -1.77 -3.59 -0.86
CA ILE A 63 -3.12 -4.12 -1.13
C ILE A 63 -3.60 -4.96 0.05
N VAL A 64 -2.77 -5.86 0.60
CA VAL A 64 -3.13 -6.67 1.76
C VAL A 64 -3.48 -5.79 2.97
N LEU A 65 -2.67 -4.76 3.26
CA LEU A 65 -2.96 -3.80 4.33
C LEU A 65 -4.29 -3.07 4.14
N LEU A 66 -4.59 -2.65 2.91
CA LEU A 66 -5.86 -1.99 2.57
C LEU A 66 -7.04 -2.96 2.66
N LEU A 67 -6.87 -4.22 2.26
CA LEU A 67 -7.89 -5.26 2.41
C LEU A 67 -8.18 -5.55 3.87
N VAL A 68 -7.15 -5.66 4.72
CA VAL A 68 -7.31 -5.84 6.16
C VAL A 68 -8.04 -4.64 6.76
N ARG A 69 -7.60 -3.42 6.41
CA ARG A 69 -8.26 -2.16 6.82
C ARG A 69 -9.73 -2.12 6.41
N SER A 70 -10.05 -2.57 5.19
CA SER A 70 -11.40 -2.53 4.64
C SER A 70 -12.32 -3.59 5.25
N LYS A 71 -11.86 -4.84 5.37
CA LYS A 71 -12.67 -5.96 5.86
C LYS A 71 -12.84 -5.97 7.39
N PHE A 72 -11.77 -5.69 8.14
CA PHE A 72 -11.78 -5.82 9.60
C PHE A 72 -12.05 -4.50 10.34
N PHE A 73 -11.81 -3.36 9.70
CA PHE A 73 -11.95 -2.03 10.31
C PHE A 73 -12.91 -1.14 9.50
N LYS A 74 -14.07 -1.71 9.11
CA LYS A 74 -15.15 -0.98 8.43
C LYS A 74 -15.54 0.26 9.25
N LYS A 75 -15.87 1.35 8.56
CA LYS A 75 -16.35 2.57 9.24
C LYS A 75 -17.74 2.22 9.77
N ASP A 76 -17.94 2.22 11.08
CA ASP A 76 -19.25 2.09 11.73
C ASP A 76 -20.13 3.32 11.43
N SER A 77 -20.33 3.63 10.14
CA SER A 77 -21.28 4.63 9.66
C SER A 77 -22.67 4.03 9.45
N ASP A 78 -22.82 2.70 9.59
CA ASP A 78 -24.10 1.98 9.46
C ASP A 78 -24.88 1.84 10.78
N GLN A 79 -24.36 2.32 11.92
CA GLN A 79 -25.08 2.28 13.20
C GLN A 79 -25.71 3.62 13.60
N ARG A 80 -25.88 4.55 12.64
CA ARG A 80 -26.60 5.82 12.86
C ARG A 80 -27.99 5.88 12.23
N ILE A 81 -28.47 4.78 11.65
CA ILE A 81 -29.82 4.65 11.11
C ILE A 81 -30.37 3.25 11.43
N GLN A 82 -30.58 2.94 12.71
CA GLN A 82 -31.66 2.07 13.20
C GLN A 82 -32.11 2.60 14.55
#